data_AF-A0A178EGQ2-F1
#
_entry.id   AF-A0A178EGQ2-F1
#
_cell.length_a   1.000
_cell.length_b   1.000
_cell.length_c   1.000
_cell.angle_alpha   90.00
_cell.angle_beta   90.00
_cell.angle_gamma   90.00
#
_symmetry.space_group_name_H-M   'P 1'
#
loop_
_entity.id
_entity.type
_entity.pdbx_description
1 polymer ?
#
loop_
_entity_poly.entity_id
_entity_poly.type
_entity_poly.pdbx_seq_one_letter_code
_entity_poly.pdbx_strand_id
1 'polypeptide(L)'
;MEVTKRKPVWQLRRLTHGDFHENLASDNAEVSPVPAEKERQTPQEIRSNLLSARNSFAATIPVEGNEICYGPDRAAVLRVYQQGLEKITAANHKQVKAEVSLKVKTILCLREAEPEDVVFASKGMVLEPLEPQYAEPRIDFMYDQSGYTATKRLNRWRREGWPEVFPRQAIAVDRQLSEEQIEEEQSDWKNVDWDDGNDEAAIEASSSMR
;
A
#
# COMPACT_ATOMS: atom_id res chain seq x y z
N MET A 1 -25.50 -3.95 21.23
CA MET A 1 -24.18 -3.39 21.61
C MET A 1 -23.38 -3.27 20.33
N GLU A 2 -23.29 -2.07 19.77
CA GLU A 2 -22.50 -1.82 18.55
C GLU A 2 -21.03 -1.74 18.92
N VAL A 3 -20.26 -2.73 18.47
CA VAL A 3 -18.80 -2.71 18.58
C VAL A 3 -18.29 -1.68 17.59
N THR A 4 -18.03 -0.47 18.10
CA THR A 4 -17.33 0.58 17.36
C THR A 4 -15.91 0.10 17.10
N LYS A 5 -15.64 -0.34 15.86
CA LYS A 5 -14.30 -0.66 15.38
C LYS A 5 -13.43 0.60 15.52
N ARG A 6 -12.62 0.67 16.58
CA ARG A 6 -11.62 1.71 16.76
C ARG A 6 -10.58 1.54 15.66
N LYS A 7 -10.42 2.56 14.81
CA LYS A 7 -9.33 2.64 13.84
C LYS A 7 -8.01 2.80 14.62
N PRO A 8 -6.94 2.08 14.26
CA PRO A 8 -5.66 2.21 14.96
C PRO A 8 -5.07 3.62 14.78
N VAL A 9 -4.55 4.15 15.89
CA VAL A 9 -3.92 5.47 16.02
C VAL A 9 -2.46 5.37 15.54
N TRP A 10 -2.28 5.30 14.23
CA TRP A 10 -0.99 5.57 13.59
C TRP A 10 -1.22 6.59 12.47
N GLN A 11 -1.50 7.84 12.85
CA GLN A 11 -1.39 8.98 11.95
C GLN A 11 0.08 9.38 11.82
N LEU A 12 0.91 8.47 11.28
CA LEU A 12 2.06 8.91 10.48
C LEU A 12 1.48 9.82 9.40
N ARG A 13 2.06 11.01 9.23
CA ARG A 13 1.65 11.98 8.21
C ARG A 13 1.41 11.23 6.91
N ARG A 14 0.14 11.02 6.55
CA ARG A 14 -0.27 10.19 5.42
C ARG A 14 0.37 10.84 4.21
N LEU A 15 1.42 10.24 3.67
CA LEU A 15 1.97 10.70 2.41
C LEU A 15 0.84 10.60 1.41
N THR A 16 0.47 11.74 0.87
CA THR A 16 -0.52 11.84 -0.19
C THR A 16 0.21 11.69 -1.52
N HIS A 17 -0.55 11.32 -2.55
CA HIS A 17 -0.02 11.33 -3.91
C HIS A 17 0.56 12.70 -4.31
N GLY A 18 0.09 13.79 -3.72
CA GLY A 18 0.60 15.15 -3.96
C GLY A 18 2.01 15.38 -3.41
N ASP A 19 2.41 14.71 -2.33
CA ASP A 19 3.74 14.88 -1.72
C ASP A 19 4.88 14.41 -2.63
N PHE A 20 4.57 13.61 -3.67
CA PHE A 20 5.53 13.12 -4.66
C PHE A 20 5.28 13.63 -6.08
N HIS A 21 4.14 14.27 -6.30
CA HIS A 21 3.67 14.65 -7.63
C HIS A 21 2.99 16.02 -7.62
N GLU A 22 3.78 17.09 -7.57
CA GLU A 22 3.26 18.46 -7.68
C GLU A 22 2.54 18.73 -9.02
N ASN A 23 2.68 17.87 -10.04
CA ASN A 23 2.10 18.07 -11.38
C ASN A 23 1.12 16.97 -11.86
N LEU A 24 0.68 16.01 -11.03
CA LEU A 24 -0.24 14.93 -11.46
C LEU A 24 -1.61 14.92 -10.76
N ALA A 25 -1.87 15.84 -9.82
CA ALA A 25 -3.02 15.74 -8.91
C ALA A 25 -4.13 16.80 -9.12
N SER A 26 -4.07 17.66 -10.15
CA SER A 26 -5.11 18.69 -10.37
C SER A 26 -6.31 18.19 -11.15
N ASP A 27 -7.16 17.35 -10.55
CA ASP A 27 -8.44 16.94 -11.17
C ASP A 27 -9.64 16.87 -10.21
N ASN A 28 -9.60 17.56 -9.06
CA ASN A 28 -10.78 17.66 -8.18
C ASN A 28 -10.97 19.09 -7.63
N ALA A 29 -11.28 20.04 -8.51
CA ALA A 29 -11.88 21.32 -8.13
C ALA A 29 -13.21 21.49 -8.88
N GLU A 30 -14.28 21.62 -8.10
CA GLU A 30 -15.66 21.81 -8.52
C GLU A 30 -15.80 23.18 -9.22
N VAL A 31 -15.86 23.20 -10.56
CA VAL A 31 -16.09 24.42 -11.35
C VAL A 31 -17.00 24.14 -12.56
N SER A 32 -18.01 25.01 -12.68
CA SER A 32 -18.88 25.37 -13.82
C SER A 32 -18.56 24.81 -15.23
N PRO A 33 -19.59 24.55 -16.07
CA PRO A 33 -19.42 23.90 -17.37
C PRO A 33 -18.89 24.88 -18.42
N VAL A 34 -17.57 24.99 -18.50
CA VAL A 34 -16.87 25.43 -19.71
C VAL A 34 -16.52 24.16 -20.49
N PRO A 35 -16.70 24.09 -21.83
CA PRO A 35 -16.36 22.89 -22.58
C PRO A 35 -14.84 22.69 -22.53
N ALA A 36 -14.40 21.89 -21.57
CA ALA A 36 -13.00 21.57 -21.34
C ALA A 36 -12.47 20.80 -22.56
N GLU A 37 -11.70 21.50 -23.40
CA GLU A 37 -10.71 20.85 -24.24
C GLU A 37 -9.79 20.08 -23.31
N LYS A 38 -10.04 18.77 -23.15
CA LYS A 38 -9.15 17.87 -22.42
C LYS A 38 -7.75 18.02 -23.02
N GLU A 39 -6.87 18.73 -22.34
CA GLU A 39 -5.47 18.92 -22.72
C GLU A 39 -4.89 17.57 -23.11
N ARG A 40 -4.59 17.41 -24.40
CA ARG A 40 -4.03 16.17 -24.94
C ARG A 40 -2.56 16.13 -24.54
N GLN A 41 -2.28 15.60 -23.35
CA GLN A 41 -0.92 15.41 -22.89
C GLN A 41 -0.11 14.62 -23.92
N THR A 42 1.04 15.16 -24.31
CA THR A 42 1.91 14.52 -25.30
C THR A 42 2.72 13.37 -24.68
N PRO A 43 3.17 12.38 -25.47
CA PRO A 43 4.04 11.32 -24.98
C PRO A 43 5.33 11.85 -24.33
N GLN A 44 5.89 12.93 -24.89
CA GLN A 44 7.09 13.60 -24.40
C GLN A 44 6.86 14.25 -23.03
N GLU A 45 5.72 14.93 -22.84
CA GLU A 45 5.32 15.48 -21.54
C GLU A 45 5.17 14.38 -20.50
N ILE A 46 4.47 13.28 -20.82
CA ILE A 46 4.32 12.16 -19.89
C ILE A 46 5.68 11.55 -19.54
N ARG A 47 6.57 11.36 -20.52
CA ARG A 47 7.93 10.86 -20.28
C ARG A 47 8.72 11.77 -19.34
N SER A 48 8.67 13.09 -19.57
CA SER A 48 9.32 14.09 -18.72
C SER A 48 8.78 14.03 -17.28
N ASN A 49 7.45 13.94 -17.14
CA ASN A 49 6.79 13.84 -15.84
C ASN A 49 7.17 12.56 -15.09
N LEU A 50 7.22 11.41 -15.78
CA LEU A 50 7.65 10.14 -15.18
C LEU A 50 9.11 10.19 -14.73
N LEU A 51 10.00 10.79 -15.54
CA LEU A 51 11.42 10.92 -15.20
C LEU A 51 11.62 11.84 -14.00
N SER A 52 10.93 12.98 -13.98
CA SER A 52 10.93 13.92 -12.86
C SER A 52 10.44 13.25 -11.57
N ALA A 53 9.28 12.58 -11.62
CA ALA A 53 8.72 11.87 -10.47
C ALA A 53 9.66 10.77 -9.94
N ARG A 54 10.26 9.97 -10.83
CA ARG A 54 11.25 8.95 -10.46
C ARG A 54 12.45 9.56 -9.73
N ASN A 55 13.00 10.65 -10.26
CA ASN A 55 14.18 11.30 -9.69
C ASN A 55 13.87 11.95 -8.34
N SER A 56 12.73 12.64 -8.22
CA SER A 56 12.26 13.20 -6.95
C SER A 56 12.06 12.11 -5.91
N PHE A 57 11.36 11.02 -6.25
CA PHE A 57 11.16 9.90 -5.34
C PHE A 57 12.49 9.28 -4.88
N ALA A 58 13.44 9.06 -5.82
CA ALA A 58 14.74 8.50 -5.50
C ALA A 58 15.58 9.39 -4.57
N ALA A 59 15.45 10.72 -4.69
CA ALA A 59 16.16 11.70 -3.89
C ALA A 59 15.53 11.91 -2.50
N THR A 60 14.20 11.90 -2.40
CA THR A 60 13.47 12.13 -1.15
C THR A 60 13.47 10.90 -0.24
N ILE A 61 13.38 9.69 -0.82
CA ILE A 61 13.32 8.44 -0.05
C ILE A 61 14.72 7.80 -0.06
N PRO A 62 15.46 7.80 1.07
CA PRO A 62 16.75 7.13 1.16
C PRO A 62 16.58 5.61 1.04
N VAL A 63 17.68 4.91 0.74
CA VAL A 63 17.69 3.45 0.59
C VAL A 63 17.45 2.75 1.92
N GLU A 64 17.93 3.34 3.02
CA GLU A 64 17.88 2.78 4.38
C GLU A 64 17.28 3.79 5.35
N GLY A 65 16.66 3.29 6.43
CA GLY A 65 16.23 4.12 7.56
C GLY A 65 14.99 4.97 7.33
N ASN A 66 14.22 4.75 6.25
CA ASN A 66 12.92 5.39 6.07
C ASN A 66 11.80 4.48 6.57
N GLU A 67 11.14 4.89 7.65
CA GLU A 67 9.98 4.17 8.24
C GLU A 67 8.77 4.14 7.29
N ILE A 68 8.72 5.05 6.32
CA ILE A 68 7.56 5.23 5.45
C ILE A 68 7.65 4.41 4.17
N CYS A 69 8.86 4.10 3.70
CA CYS A 69 9.06 3.29 2.50
C CYS A 69 10.34 2.46 2.64
N TYR A 70 10.14 1.16 2.87
CA TYR A 70 11.24 0.21 3.03
C TYR A 70 11.98 -0.04 1.71
N GLY A 71 13.22 -0.52 1.83
CA GLY A 71 14.11 -0.79 0.69
C GLY A 71 13.45 -1.58 -0.46
N PRO A 72 12.73 -2.70 -0.20
CA PRO A 72 12.03 -3.45 -1.24
C PRO A 72 10.94 -2.65 -1.96
N ASP A 73 10.13 -1.89 -1.22
CA ASP A 73 9.06 -1.07 -1.79
C ASP A 73 9.63 0.09 -2.61
N ARG A 74 10.70 0.71 -2.13
CA ARG A 74 11.44 1.73 -2.87
C ARG A 74 11.96 1.15 -4.19
N ALA A 75 12.58 -0.03 -4.15
CA ALA A 75 13.08 -0.70 -5.34
C ALA A 75 11.95 -1.04 -6.33
N ALA A 76 10.81 -1.52 -5.83
CA ALA A 76 9.64 -1.82 -6.65
C ALA A 76 9.06 -0.55 -7.31
N VAL A 77 8.93 0.57 -6.58
CA VAL A 77 8.46 1.85 -7.14
C VAL A 77 9.39 2.32 -8.25
N LEU A 78 10.71 2.31 -8.02
CA LEU A 78 11.68 2.72 -9.04
C LEU A 78 11.67 1.80 -10.27
N ARG A 79 11.46 0.49 -10.07
CA ARG A 79 11.27 -0.48 -11.16
C ARG A 79 10.03 -0.14 -12.00
N VAL A 80 8.90 0.18 -11.36
CA VAL A 80 7.66 0.56 -12.08
C VAL A 80 7.88 1.82 -12.93
N TYR A 81 8.52 2.86 -12.39
CA TYR A 81 8.87 4.05 -13.18
C TYR A 81 9.78 3.73 -14.35
N GLN A 82 10.81 2.92 -14.11
CA GLN A 82 11.77 2.51 -15.15
C GLN A 82 11.06 1.77 -16.29
N GLN A 83 10.20 0.79 -15.97
CA GLN A 83 9.40 0.07 -16.97
C GLN A 83 8.49 1.02 -17.76
N GLY A 84 7.87 2.00 -17.08
CA GLY A 84 7.06 3.02 -17.74
C GLY A 84 7.86 3.84 -18.76
N LEU A 85 9.07 4.28 -18.40
CA LEU A 85 9.97 5.02 -19.28
C LEU A 85 10.47 4.18 -20.47
N GLU A 86 10.63 2.88 -20.30
CA GLU A 86 11.07 1.97 -21.36
C GLU A 86 9.95 1.62 -22.34
N LYS A 87 8.72 1.44 -21.84
CA LYS A 87 7.58 0.95 -22.63
C LYS A 87 6.66 2.05 -23.18
N ILE A 88 6.92 3.31 -22.84
CA ILE A 88 6.12 4.45 -23.33
C ILE A 88 6.31 4.68 -24.84
N THR A 89 5.21 4.78 -25.55
CA THR A 89 5.12 5.07 -26.99
C THR A 89 4.02 6.08 -27.26
N ALA A 90 3.98 6.61 -28.49
CA ALA A 90 2.90 7.50 -28.91
C ALA A 90 1.50 6.86 -28.79
N ALA A 91 1.39 5.54 -28.99
CA ALA A 91 0.11 4.84 -28.94
C ALA A 91 -0.39 4.55 -27.52
N ASN A 92 0.51 4.35 -26.54
CA ASN A 92 0.15 3.85 -25.20
C ASN A 92 0.48 4.81 -24.04
N HIS A 93 0.98 6.02 -24.29
CA HIS A 93 1.45 6.96 -23.27
C HIS A 93 0.45 7.21 -22.12
N LYS A 94 -0.84 7.35 -22.42
CA LYS A 94 -1.89 7.53 -21.39
C LYS A 94 -2.08 6.29 -20.53
N GLN A 95 -2.07 5.10 -21.14
CA GLN A 95 -2.18 3.83 -20.43
C GLN A 95 -0.97 3.63 -19.52
N VAL A 96 0.25 3.85 -20.03
CA VAL A 96 1.48 3.75 -19.23
C VAL A 96 1.43 4.71 -18.03
N LYS A 97 1.01 5.96 -18.23
CA LYS A 97 0.84 6.92 -17.13
C LYS A 97 -0.14 6.39 -16.06
N ALA A 98 -1.29 5.88 -16.47
CA ALA A 98 -2.30 5.35 -15.56
C ALA A 98 -1.79 4.11 -14.80
N GLU A 99 -1.15 3.17 -15.49
CA GLU A 99 -0.59 1.96 -14.90
C GLU A 99 0.54 2.26 -13.91
N VAL A 100 1.47 3.17 -14.24
CA VAL A 100 2.52 3.60 -13.30
C VAL A 100 1.88 4.17 -12.03
N SER A 101 0.94 5.12 -12.16
CA SER A 101 0.28 5.74 -11.00
C SER A 101 -0.44 4.71 -10.14
N LEU A 102 -1.19 3.79 -10.76
CA LEU A 102 -1.94 2.75 -10.04
C LEU A 102 -1.01 1.80 -9.29
N LYS A 103 0.07 1.36 -9.93
CA LYS A 103 1.05 0.43 -9.33
C LYS A 103 1.86 1.09 -8.22
N VAL A 104 2.31 2.34 -8.40
CA VAL A 104 3.00 3.09 -7.35
C VAL A 104 2.10 3.31 -6.13
N LYS A 105 0.83 3.70 -6.33
CA LYS A 105 -0.13 3.83 -5.22
C LYS A 105 -0.33 2.52 -4.46
N THR A 106 -0.36 1.40 -5.18
CA THR A 106 -0.51 0.07 -4.57
C THR A 106 0.73 -0.30 -3.75
N ILE A 107 1.94 -0.15 -4.32
CA ILE A 107 3.19 -0.42 -3.60
C ILE A 107 3.31 0.44 -2.35
N LEU A 108 2.96 1.73 -2.42
CA LEU A 108 3.05 2.65 -1.29
C LEU A 108 1.88 2.57 -0.30
N CYS A 109 1.02 1.55 -0.40
CA CYS A 109 -0.14 1.36 0.48
C CYS A 109 -1.09 2.59 0.50
N LEU A 110 -1.12 3.36 -0.59
CA LEU A 110 -2.05 4.49 -0.75
C LEU A 110 -3.43 4.03 -1.21
N ARG A 111 -3.54 2.74 -1.57
CA ARG A 111 -4.78 2.02 -1.82
C ARG A 111 -4.60 0.55 -1.47
N GLU A 112 -5.69 -0.08 -1.08
CA GLU A 112 -5.80 -1.53 -0.98
C GLU A 112 -5.91 -2.15 -2.38
N ALA A 113 -5.40 -3.37 -2.53
CA ALA A 113 -5.45 -4.11 -3.79
C ALA A 113 -5.77 -5.58 -3.52
N GLU A 114 -6.96 -6.01 -3.92
CA GLU A 114 -7.36 -7.41 -3.86
C GLU A 114 -6.51 -8.26 -4.84
N PRO A 115 -6.35 -9.57 -4.59
CA PRO A 115 -5.64 -10.46 -5.50
C PRO A 115 -6.15 -10.46 -6.94
N GLU A 116 -7.44 -10.18 -7.16
CA GLU A 116 -8.08 -10.06 -8.48
C GLU A 116 -7.83 -8.72 -9.19
N ASP A 117 -7.18 -7.75 -8.53
CA ASP A 117 -6.96 -6.41 -9.08
C ASP A 117 -6.05 -6.43 -10.32
N VAL A 118 -6.33 -5.52 -11.26
CA VAL A 118 -5.65 -5.43 -12.56
C VAL A 118 -4.14 -5.22 -12.44
N VAL A 119 -3.65 -4.68 -11.31
CA VAL A 119 -2.21 -4.51 -11.07
C VAL A 119 -1.45 -5.84 -11.00
N PHE A 120 -2.13 -6.96 -10.71
CA PHE A 120 -1.56 -8.31 -10.63
C PHE A 120 -1.77 -9.14 -11.90
N ALA A 121 -2.48 -8.60 -12.90
CA ALA A 121 -2.79 -9.28 -14.15
C ALA A 121 -1.75 -8.97 -15.25
N SER A 122 -1.34 -9.99 -16.01
CA SER A 122 -0.50 -9.79 -17.22
C SER A 122 -1.30 -9.37 -18.45
N LYS A 123 -2.57 -9.76 -18.54
CA LYS A 123 -3.39 -9.53 -19.75
C LYS A 123 -3.93 -8.11 -19.79
N GLY A 124 -3.72 -7.43 -20.92
CA GLY A 124 -4.24 -6.08 -21.16
C GLY A 124 -3.43 -4.95 -20.52
N MET A 125 -2.34 -5.27 -19.82
CA MET A 125 -1.44 -4.31 -19.18
C MET A 125 -0.15 -4.14 -20.01
N VAL A 126 0.42 -2.94 -19.98
CA VAL A 126 1.72 -2.64 -20.61
C VAL A 126 2.86 -2.99 -19.66
N LEU A 127 2.70 -2.68 -18.37
CA LEU A 127 3.70 -2.93 -17.34
C LEU A 127 3.55 -4.32 -16.75
N GLU A 128 4.66 -4.89 -16.27
CA GLU A 128 4.65 -6.23 -15.65
C GLU A 128 3.80 -6.26 -14.37
N PRO A 129 3.08 -7.35 -14.08
CA PRO A 129 2.24 -7.44 -12.90
C PRO A 129 3.06 -7.22 -11.61
N LEU A 130 2.42 -6.62 -10.60
CA LEU A 130 3.03 -6.48 -9.28
C LEU A 130 3.19 -7.85 -8.62
N GLU A 131 4.16 -7.94 -7.71
CA GLU A 131 4.37 -9.17 -6.95
C GLU A 131 3.25 -9.40 -5.93
N PRO A 132 2.91 -10.66 -5.61
CA PRO A 132 1.78 -11.00 -4.75
C PRO A 132 1.82 -10.42 -3.34
N GLN A 133 3.00 -10.05 -2.83
CA GLN A 133 3.14 -9.45 -1.50
C GLN A 133 2.35 -8.14 -1.32
N TYR A 134 2.02 -7.48 -2.43
CA TYR A 134 1.24 -6.25 -2.44
C TYR A 134 -0.28 -6.48 -2.49
N ALA A 135 -0.74 -7.72 -2.61
CA ALA A 135 -2.17 -8.07 -2.62
C ALA A 135 -2.68 -8.30 -1.20
N GLU A 136 -3.97 -8.07 -0.95
CA GLU A 136 -4.58 -8.38 0.35
C GLU A 136 -4.60 -9.91 0.64
N PRO A 137 -4.29 -10.35 1.87
CA PRO A 137 -3.73 -9.57 2.98
C PRO A 137 -2.30 -9.11 2.66
N ARG A 138 -2.02 -7.81 2.75
CA ARG A 138 -0.71 -7.26 2.41
C ARG A 138 0.37 -7.77 3.36
N ILE A 139 1.55 -8.11 2.82
CA ILE A 139 2.72 -8.47 3.64
C ILE A 139 3.58 -7.22 3.80
N ASP A 140 3.50 -6.58 4.97
CA ASP A 140 4.36 -5.44 5.27
C ASP A 140 5.75 -5.89 5.70
N PHE A 141 6.76 -5.23 5.15
CA PHE A 141 8.17 -5.56 5.42
C PHE A 141 8.52 -5.43 6.91
N MET A 142 7.83 -4.56 7.67
CA MET A 142 8.03 -4.43 9.11
C MET A 142 7.84 -5.76 9.84
N TYR A 143 6.88 -6.59 9.38
CA TYR A 143 6.55 -7.90 9.93
C TYR A 143 7.24 -9.06 9.18
N ASP A 144 7.87 -8.78 8.03
CA ASP A 144 8.60 -9.76 7.21
C ASP A 144 10.00 -9.27 6.82
N GLN A 145 10.81 -8.89 7.82
CA GLN A 145 12.14 -8.33 7.60
C GLN A 145 13.07 -9.26 6.80
N SER A 146 12.85 -10.57 6.91
CA SER A 146 13.61 -11.58 6.17
C SER A 146 13.07 -11.87 4.76
N GLY A 147 11.90 -11.32 4.42
CA GLY A 147 11.20 -11.59 3.15
C GLY A 147 10.71 -13.04 3.02
N TYR A 148 10.62 -13.78 4.12
CA TYR A 148 10.29 -15.20 4.12
C TYR A 148 8.83 -15.44 3.77
N THR A 149 7.93 -14.63 4.34
CA THR A 149 6.48 -14.72 4.10
C THR A 149 6.17 -14.30 2.66
N ALA A 150 6.75 -13.20 2.19
CA ALA A 150 6.64 -12.73 0.81
C ALA A 150 7.14 -13.79 -0.20
N THR A 151 8.32 -14.39 0.07
CA THR A 151 8.89 -15.44 -0.77
C THR A 151 8.01 -16.70 -0.79
N LYS A 152 7.49 -17.12 0.37
CA LYS A 152 6.55 -18.24 0.45
C LYS A 152 5.29 -17.99 -0.36
N ARG A 153 4.69 -16.81 -0.23
CA ARG A 153 3.49 -16.42 -0.98
C ARG A 153 3.74 -16.44 -2.48
N LEU A 154 4.81 -15.79 -2.93
CA LEU A 154 5.22 -15.78 -4.33
C LEU A 154 5.42 -17.18 -4.89
N ASN A 155 6.10 -18.07 -4.15
CA ASN A 155 6.30 -19.45 -4.56
C ASN A 155 4.98 -20.25 -4.62
N ARG A 156 4.05 -19.99 -3.69
CA ARG A 156 2.71 -20.60 -3.69
C ARG A 156 1.93 -20.21 -4.95
N TRP A 157 1.90 -18.91 -5.26
CA TRP A 157 1.21 -18.38 -6.44
C TRP A 157 1.83 -18.89 -7.75
N ARG A 158 3.17 -18.93 -7.83
CA ARG A 158 3.89 -19.46 -9.00
C ARG A 158 3.61 -20.94 -9.27
N ARG A 159 3.41 -21.76 -8.22
CA ARG A 159 3.06 -23.19 -8.38
C ARG A 159 1.71 -23.40 -9.07
N GLU A 160 0.81 -22.42 -9.00
CA GLU A 160 -0.49 -22.43 -9.69
C GLU A 160 -0.47 -21.74 -11.06
N GLY A 161 0.71 -21.30 -11.52
CA GLY A 161 0.89 -20.72 -12.85
C GLY A 161 0.75 -19.19 -12.92
N TRP A 162 0.86 -18.49 -11.80
CA TRP A 162 0.96 -17.02 -11.81
C TRP A 162 2.27 -16.57 -12.50
N PRO A 163 2.27 -15.49 -13.32
CA PRO A 163 1.18 -14.53 -13.52
C PRO A 163 0.19 -14.84 -14.67
N GLU A 164 0.41 -15.90 -15.43
CA GLU A 164 -0.45 -16.24 -16.58
C GLU A 164 -1.81 -16.81 -16.15
N VAL A 165 -1.85 -17.48 -14.99
CA VAL A 165 -3.00 -18.14 -14.40
C VAL A 165 -3.28 -17.55 -13.03
N PHE A 166 -4.57 -17.30 -12.75
CA PHE A 166 -5.01 -16.78 -11.46
C PHE A 166 -4.95 -17.86 -10.36
N PRO A 167 -4.18 -17.66 -9.28
CA PRO A 167 -3.84 -18.72 -8.30
C PRO A 167 -4.90 -18.86 -7.19
N ARG A 168 -6.05 -19.45 -7.54
CA ARG A 168 -7.23 -19.53 -6.65
C ARG A 168 -6.96 -20.23 -5.31
N GLN A 169 -6.21 -21.33 -5.32
CA GLN A 169 -6.01 -22.11 -4.09
C GLN A 169 -5.01 -21.39 -3.17
N ALA A 170 -3.97 -20.80 -3.74
CA ALA A 170 -2.98 -20.04 -2.99
C ALA A 170 -3.60 -18.84 -2.27
N ILE A 171 -4.49 -18.11 -2.96
CA ILE A 171 -5.23 -16.99 -2.38
C ILE A 171 -6.17 -17.46 -1.26
N ALA A 172 -6.86 -18.59 -1.44
CA ALA A 172 -7.72 -19.15 -0.40
C ALA A 172 -6.92 -19.49 0.87
N VAL A 173 -5.72 -20.07 0.71
CA VAL A 173 -4.82 -20.37 1.84
C VAL A 173 -4.31 -19.08 2.50
N ASP A 174 -3.95 -18.06 1.73
CA ASP A 174 -3.49 -16.79 2.28
C ASP A 174 -4.61 -16.09 3.10
N ARG A 175 -5.87 -16.16 2.66
CA ARG A 175 -7.02 -15.65 3.41
C ARG A 175 -7.25 -16.41 4.73
N GLN A 176 -7.20 -17.73 4.69
CA GLN A 176 -7.35 -18.56 5.90
C GLN A 176 -6.28 -18.25 6.94
N LEU A 177 -5.01 -18.15 6.52
CA LEU A 177 -3.90 -17.81 7.44
C LEU A 177 -4.09 -16.43 8.08
N SER A 178 -4.60 -15.45 7.33
CA SER A 178 -4.90 -14.13 7.91
C SER A 178 -6.07 -14.16 8.88
N GLU A 179 -7.10 -14.96 8.62
CA GLU A 179 -8.24 -15.13 9.53
C GLU A 179 -7.79 -15.78 10.85
N GLU A 180 -6.98 -16.84 10.78
CA GLU A 180 -6.39 -17.51 11.96
C GLU A 180 -5.54 -16.56 12.81
N GLN A 181 -4.72 -15.72 12.16
CA GLN A 181 -3.92 -14.71 12.88
C GLN A 181 -4.78 -13.67 13.59
N ILE A 182 -5.86 -13.19 12.96
CA ILE A 182 -6.78 -12.24 13.56
C ILE A 182 -7.49 -12.86 14.77
N GLU A 183 -7.86 -14.14 14.70
CA GLU A 183 -8.50 -14.86 15.81
C GLU A 183 -7.55 -15.06 17.02
N GLU A 184 -6.28 -15.38 16.75
CA GLU A 184 -5.24 -15.50 17.80
C GLU A 184 -5.03 -14.17 18.51
N GLU A 185 -4.86 -13.07 17.75
CA GLU A 185 -4.74 -11.73 18.33
C GLU A 185 -5.97 -11.37 19.18
N GLN A 186 -7.19 -11.58 18.68
CA GLN A 186 -8.42 -11.29 19.42
C GLN A 186 -8.59 -12.11 20.71
N SER A 187 -8.03 -13.32 20.74
CA SER A 187 -8.08 -14.20 21.91
C SER A 187 -7.13 -13.72 23.01
N ASP A 188 -5.97 -13.20 22.64
CA ASP A 188 -5.00 -12.64 23.58
C ASP A 188 -5.57 -11.41 24.32
N TRP A 189 -6.30 -10.53 23.61
CA TRP A 189 -6.98 -9.37 24.23
C TRP A 189 -8.08 -9.72 25.22
N LYS A 190 -8.72 -10.90 25.09
CA LYS A 190 -9.79 -11.34 26.01
C LYS A 190 -9.26 -11.95 27.30
N ASN A 191 -8.00 -12.38 27.33
CA ASN A 191 -7.34 -12.94 28.52
C ASN A 191 -6.59 -11.89 29.33
N VAL A 192 -6.59 -10.62 28.90
CA VAL A 192 -6.24 -9.49 29.77
C VAL A 192 -7.42 -9.30 30.72
N ASP A 193 -7.41 -10.08 31.80
CA ASP A 193 -8.25 -9.83 32.98
C ASP A 193 -7.89 -8.43 33.46
N TRP A 194 -8.76 -7.46 33.14
CA TRP A 194 -8.76 -6.17 33.80
C TRP A 194 -9.24 -6.45 35.22
N ASP A 195 -8.32 -6.95 36.05
CA ASP A 195 -8.48 -7.00 37.49
C ASP A 195 -8.68 -5.54 37.90
N ASP A 196 -9.95 -5.14 38.01
CA ASP A 196 -10.46 -3.84 38.47
C ASP A 196 -10.14 -3.68 39.98
N GLY A 197 -8.89 -3.99 40.34
CA GLY A 197 -8.35 -4.01 41.68
C GLY A 197 -8.22 -2.61 42.26
N ASN A 198 -9.34 -2.11 42.77
CA ASN A 198 -9.41 -1.59 44.13
C ASN A 198 -8.47 -0.40 44.46
N ASP A 199 -8.68 0.74 43.81
CA ASP A 199 -8.14 2.05 44.22
C ASP A 199 -8.98 2.73 45.34
N GLU A 200 -9.74 1.97 46.15
CA GLU A 200 -10.61 2.51 47.21
C GLU A 200 -10.01 2.37 48.62
N ALA A 201 -8.74 2.72 48.80
CA ALA A 201 -8.12 2.71 50.14
C ALA A 201 -6.97 3.72 50.32
N ALA A 202 -7.20 5.03 50.15
CA ALA A 202 -6.25 6.05 50.60
C ALA A 202 -6.84 7.47 50.80
N ILE A 203 -7.99 7.63 51.48
CA ILE A 203 -8.41 8.96 51.98
C ILE A 203 -8.93 8.87 53.43
N GLU A 204 -8.16 8.30 54.36
CA GLU A 204 -8.42 8.47 55.81
C GLU A 204 -7.10 8.49 56.60
N ALA A 205 -6.31 9.56 56.49
CA ALA A 205 -5.19 9.79 57.42
C ALA A 205 -4.74 11.26 57.53
N SER A 206 -5.66 12.23 57.52
CA SER A 206 -5.30 13.65 57.75
C SER A 206 -6.16 14.38 58.78
N SER A 207 -6.89 13.65 59.64
CA SER A 207 -7.73 14.24 60.68
C SER A 207 -7.39 13.75 62.09
N SER A 208 -6.13 13.86 62.52
CA SER A 208 -5.80 13.84 63.95
C SER A 208 -4.40 14.40 64.23
N MET A 209 -4.29 15.73 64.31
CA MET A 209 -3.24 16.42 65.08
C MET A 209 -3.78 17.82 65.45
N ARG A 210 -4.50 17.87 66.58
CA ARG A 210 -4.71 19.05 67.41
C ARG A 210 -4.42 18.65 68.85
#